data_AF-A0A3D8IJX0-F1
#
_entry.id   AF-A0A3D8IJX0-F1
#
_cell.length_a   1.000
_cell.length_b   1.000
_cell.length_c   1.000
_cell.angle_alpha   90.00
_cell.angle_beta   90.00
_cell.angle_gamma   90.00
#
_symmetry.space_group_name_H-M   'P 1'
#
loop_
_entity.id
_entity.type
_entity.pdbx_description
1 polymer ?
#
loop_
_entity_poly.entity_id
_entity_poly.type
_entity_poly.pdbx_seq_one_letter_code
_entity_poly.pdbx_strand_id
1 'polypeptide(L)'
;MMIDVYRMCEFIKIIEVNHKKAFWEVILDSINPLDLSYSGFSEFETYGNFMYMKYPNEIAIISRKRDRFAKKLIGDKFLSDEILSWYARDYEVIGIESWDKTSYFLNKLIQIKIFRYIRPKYYKFLLKCLDKISIKIRF
;
A
#
# COMPACT_ATOMS: atom_id res chain seq x y z
N MET A 1 0.59 1.65 -8.45
CA MET A 1 1.08 1.73 -9.84
C MET A 1 -0.08 1.42 -10.74
N MET A 2 -0.35 2.22 -11.77
CA MET A 2 -1.31 1.82 -12.80
C MET A 2 -0.53 1.00 -13.82
N ILE A 3 -1.05 -0.19 -14.14
CA ILE A 3 -0.43 -1.06 -15.15
C ILE A 3 -1.05 -0.70 -16.50
N ASP A 4 -0.20 -0.47 -17.49
CA ASP A 4 -0.62 -0.40 -18.87
C ASP A 4 -0.65 -1.83 -19.43
N VAL A 5 -1.82 -2.25 -19.92
CA VAL A 5 -2.03 -3.64 -20.35
C VAL A 5 -1.14 -3.98 -21.55
N TYR A 6 -0.98 -3.05 -22.49
CA TYR A 6 -0.17 -3.28 -23.68
C TYR A 6 1.30 -3.50 -23.31
N ARG A 7 1.84 -2.63 -22.44
CA ARG A 7 3.21 -2.76 -21.93
C ARG A 7 3.42 -4.01 -21.08
N MET A 8 2.42 -4.43 -20.32
CA MET A 8 2.50 -5.69 -19.56
C MET A 8 2.54 -6.90 -20.49
N CYS A 9 1.69 -6.94 -21.51
CA CYS A 9 1.72 -8.00 -22.52
C CYS A 9 3.06 -8.02 -23.28
N GLU A 10 3.61 -6.85 -23.60
CA GLU A 10 4.94 -6.74 -24.20
C GLU A 10 6.03 -7.32 -23.29
N PHE A 11 6.04 -6.92 -22.02
CA PHE A 11 6.96 -7.43 -21.00
C PHE A 11 6.91 -8.97 -20.88
N ILE A 12 5.71 -9.52 -20.72
CA ILE A 12 5.48 -10.98 -20.67
C ILE A 12 6.04 -11.64 -21.93
N LYS A 13 5.67 -11.14 -23.10
CA LYS A 13 6.11 -11.70 -24.38
C LYS A 13 7.63 -11.70 -24.54
N ILE A 14 8.30 -10.63 -24.11
CA ILE A 14 9.77 -10.55 -24.14
C ILE A 14 10.40 -11.66 -23.28
N ILE A 15 9.88 -11.88 -22.08
CA ILE A 15 10.36 -12.96 -21.20
C ILE A 15 10.13 -14.32 -21.83
N GLU A 16 8.91 -14.58 -22.32
CA GLU A 16 8.56 -15.88 -22.88
C GLU A 16 9.36 -16.24 -24.13
N VAL A 17 9.60 -15.26 -25.01
CA VAL A 17 10.42 -15.45 -26.21
C VAL A 17 11.88 -15.71 -25.85
N ASN A 18 12.44 -14.97 -24.89
CA ASN A 18 13.85 -15.09 -24.51
C ASN A 18 14.14 -16.43 -23.82
N HIS A 19 13.21 -16.90 -22.99
CA HIS A 19 13.39 -18.10 -22.19
C HIS A 19 12.72 -19.36 -22.77
N LYS A 20 11.90 -19.21 -23.81
CA LYS A 20 11.11 -20.30 -24.44
C LYS A 20 10.25 -21.09 -23.44
N LYS A 21 9.72 -20.39 -22.45
CA LYS A 21 8.89 -20.90 -21.35
C LYS A 21 7.78 -19.91 -21.03
N ALA A 22 6.72 -20.34 -20.38
CA ALA A 22 5.69 -19.41 -19.93
C ALA A 22 6.27 -18.45 -18.88
N PHE A 23 5.76 -17.21 -18.83
CA PHE A 23 6.31 -16.17 -17.94
C PHE A 23 6.40 -16.65 -16.49
N TRP A 24 5.35 -17.27 -15.97
CA TRP A 24 5.30 -17.76 -14.59
C TRP A 24 6.33 -18.88 -14.32
N GLU A 25 6.64 -19.72 -15.31
CA GLU A 25 7.67 -20.77 -15.18
C GLU A 25 9.05 -20.14 -15.03
N VAL A 26 9.34 -19.11 -15.82
CA VAL A 26 10.61 -18.38 -15.75
C VAL A 26 10.80 -17.75 -14.37
N ILE A 27 9.73 -17.19 -13.78
CA ILE A 27 9.78 -16.65 -12.42
C ILE A 27 10.08 -17.75 -11.41
N LEU A 28 9.37 -18.87 -11.45
CA LEU A 28 9.60 -19.98 -10.49
C LEU A 28 11.00 -20.58 -10.64
N ASP A 29 11.49 -20.76 -11.86
CA ASP A 29 12.83 -21.28 -12.13
C ASP A 29 13.95 -20.33 -11.67
N SER A 30 13.64 -19.03 -11.56
CA SER A 30 14.59 -18.02 -11.07
C SER A 30 14.73 -17.99 -9.55
N ILE A 31 13.87 -18.71 -8.83
CA ILE A 31 13.83 -18.76 -7.37
C ILE A 31 14.42 -20.09 -6.91
N ASN A 32 15.38 -20.05 -5.98
CA ASN A 32 15.87 -21.26 -5.35
C ASN A 32 14.71 -21.97 -4.62
N PRO A 33 14.47 -23.27 -4.84
CA PRO A 33 13.37 -24.00 -4.19
C PRO A 33 13.35 -23.89 -2.66
N LEU A 34 14.52 -23.74 -2.03
CA LEU A 34 14.63 -23.55 -0.57
C LEU A 34 14.11 -22.19 -0.10
N ASP A 35 14.13 -21.19 -0.97
CA ASP A 35 13.71 -19.81 -0.70
C ASP A 35 12.29 -19.53 -1.16
N LEU A 36 11.60 -20.50 -1.80
CA LEU A 36 10.30 -20.27 -2.43
C LEU A 36 9.24 -19.74 -1.44
N SER A 37 9.21 -20.27 -0.22
CA SER A 37 8.29 -19.82 0.85
C SER A 37 8.59 -18.42 1.38
N TYR A 38 9.80 -17.92 1.16
CA TYR A 38 10.25 -16.58 1.53
C TYR A 38 10.50 -15.70 0.31
N SER A 39 10.14 -16.18 -0.88
CA SER A 39 10.41 -15.46 -2.11
C SER A 39 9.51 -14.23 -2.18
N GLY A 40 10.14 -13.06 -2.26
CA GLY A 40 9.47 -11.77 -2.31
C GLY A 40 9.20 -11.28 -3.73
N PHE A 41 9.07 -12.18 -4.71
CA PHE A 41 8.85 -11.77 -6.09
C PHE A 41 7.63 -10.84 -6.18
N SER A 42 7.86 -9.66 -6.74
CA SER A 42 6.85 -8.61 -6.88
C SER A 42 6.68 -8.30 -8.35
N GLU A 43 5.62 -8.85 -8.95
CA GLU A 43 5.24 -8.57 -10.34
C GLU A 43 5.20 -7.05 -10.61
N PHE A 44 4.67 -6.29 -9.65
CA PHE A 44 4.58 -4.84 -9.74
C PHE A 44 5.95 -4.15 -9.77
N GLU A 45 6.90 -4.62 -8.97
CA GLU A 45 8.25 -4.06 -8.96
C GLU A 45 9.00 -4.43 -10.24
N THR A 46 8.89 -5.69 -10.67
CA THR A 46 9.54 -6.16 -11.91
C THR A 46 9.00 -5.42 -13.14
N TYR A 47 7.67 -5.27 -13.26
CA TYR A 47 7.07 -4.47 -14.32
C TYR A 47 7.46 -2.99 -14.22
N GLY A 48 7.49 -2.42 -13.01
CA GLY A 48 7.94 -1.05 -12.79
C GLY A 48 9.37 -0.82 -13.28
N ASN A 49 10.27 -1.77 -13.01
CA ASN A 49 11.65 -1.74 -13.51
C ASN A 49 11.70 -1.88 -15.03
N PHE A 50 10.91 -2.77 -15.63
CA PHE A 50 10.81 -2.88 -17.09
C PHE A 50 10.39 -1.56 -17.73
N MET A 51 9.33 -0.93 -17.21
CA MET A 51 8.85 0.37 -17.70
C MET A 51 9.92 1.44 -17.52
N TYR A 52 10.61 1.49 -16.39
CA TYR A 52 11.65 2.49 -16.14
C TYR A 52 12.81 2.37 -17.10
N MET A 53 13.20 1.14 -17.45
CA MET A 53 14.32 0.88 -18.35
C MET A 53 13.97 1.05 -19.83
N LYS A 54 12.75 0.68 -20.25
CA LYS A 54 12.35 0.67 -21.67
C LYS A 54 11.53 1.89 -22.08
N TYR A 55 10.69 2.40 -21.19
CA TYR A 55 9.72 3.46 -21.45
C TYR A 55 9.78 4.58 -20.40
N PRO A 56 10.97 5.14 -20.10
CA PRO A 56 11.13 6.13 -19.04
C PRO A 56 10.24 7.37 -19.25
N ASN A 57 10.01 7.76 -20.50
CA ASN A 57 9.20 8.93 -20.86
C ASN A 57 7.69 8.71 -20.72
N GLU A 58 7.25 7.47 -20.51
CA GLU A 58 5.83 7.12 -20.29
C GLU A 58 5.49 7.06 -18.79
N ILE A 59 6.47 7.23 -17.90
CA ILE A 59 6.28 7.21 -16.46
C ILE A 59 6.06 8.63 -15.93
N ALA A 60 4.88 8.88 -15.39
CA ALA A 60 4.60 10.06 -14.60
C ALA A 60 4.74 9.76 -13.10
N ILE A 61 5.71 10.41 -12.44
CA ILE A 61 5.81 10.39 -10.98
C ILE A 61 4.87 11.46 -10.42
N ILE A 62 3.87 11.03 -9.67
CA ILE A 62 2.90 11.92 -9.03
C ILE A 62 3.01 11.85 -7.52
N SER A 63 3.00 13.02 -6.86
CA SER A 63 2.87 13.10 -5.41
C SER A 63 1.39 13.07 -5.03
N ARG A 64 1.03 12.13 -4.15
CA ARG A 64 -0.33 11.98 -3.61
C ARG A 64 -0.31 12.06 -2.09
N LYS A 65 -1.35 12.63 -1.50
CA LYS A 65 -1.53 12.63 -0.05
C LYS A 65 -1.97 11.24 0.38
N ARG A 66 -1.05 10.49 0.99
CA ARG A 66 -1.26 9.07 1.31
C ARG A 66 -1.13 8.80 2.81
N ASP A 67 -1.93 7.87 3.30
CA ASP A 67 -1.74 7.27 4.62
C ASP A 67 -1.82 5.74 4.54
N ARG A 68 -0.66 5.10 4.54
CA ARG A 68 -0.54 3.63 4.53
C ARG A 68 -1.14 2.98 5.78
N PHE A 69 -1.18 3.68 6.91
CA PHE A 69 -1.56 3.12 8.21
C PHE A 69 -2.91 3.67 8.67
N ALA A 70 -3.85 3.85 7.74
CA ALA A 70 -5.16 4.43 8.05
C ALA A 70 -5.94 3.53 9.02
N LYS A 71 -5.80 2.19 8.90
CA LYS A 71 -6.42 1.19 9.79
C LYS A 71 -6.16 1.48 11.27
N LYS A 72 -4.98 1.97 11.64
CA LYS A 72 -4.67 2.29 13.04
C LYS A 72 -5.66 3.30 13.65
N LEU A 73 -6.27 4.15 12.83
CA LEU A 73 -7.25 5.14 13.26
C LEU A 73 -8.70 4.69 12.95
N ILE A 74 -8.98 4.30 11.72
CA ILE A 74 -10.36 4.03 11.27
C ILE A 74 -10.79 2.56 11.40
N GLY A 75 -9.85 1.66 11.68
CA GLY A 75 -10.09 0.22 11.74
C GLY A 75 -10.31 -0.38 10.35
N ASP A 76 -10.66 -1.67 10.34
CA ASP A 76 -10.94 -2.47 9.14
C ASP A 76 -12.39 -2.99 9.08
N LYS A 77 -13.06 -3.13 10.23
CA LYS A 77 -14.37 -3.78 10.30
C LYS A 77 -15.58 -2.93 9.88
N PHE A 78 -15.46 -1.60 9.75
CA PHE A 78 -16.62 -0.72 9.45
C PHE A 78 -16.20 0.56 8.72
N LEU A 79 -15.77 0.44 7.45
CA LEU A 79 -15.53 1.59 6.58
C LEU A 79 -16.87 2.08 6.01
N SER A 80 -17.50 3.05 6.67
CA SER A 80 -18.66 3.74 6.10
C SER A 80 -18.21 4.85 5.15
N ASP A 81 -19.06 5.16 4.15
CA ASP A 81 -18.83 6.28 3.23
C ASP A 81 -18.63 7.60 3.96
N GLU A 82 -19.26 7.77 5.13
CA GLU A 82 -19.09 8.96 5.97
C GLU A 82 -17.66 9.07 6.53
N ILE A 83 -17.10 7.96 7.02
CA ILE A 83 -15.72 7.93 7.53
C ILE A 83 -14.73 8.12 6.38
N LEU A 84 -14.97 7.48 5.23
CA LEU A 84 -14.13 7.64 4.04
C LEU A 84 -14.15 9.08 3.53
N SER A 85 -15.34 9.70 3.45
CA SER A 85 -15.50 11.11 3.06
C SER A 85 -14.82 12.05 4.04
N TRP A 86 -14.91 11.76 5.34
CA TRP A 86 -14.19 12.50 6.37
C TRP A 86 -12.67 12.38 6.20
N TYR A 87 -12.18 11.18 5.87
CA TYR A 87 -10.76 10.87 5.66
C TYR A 87 -10.19 11.53 4.39
N ALA A 88 -11.01 11.60 3.34
CA ALA A 88 -10.69 12.19 2.04
C ALA A 88 -10.31 13.68 2.12
N ARG A 89 -10.66 14.36 3.22
CA ARG A 89 -10.33 15.78 3.45
C ARG A 89 -8.84 16.06 3.54
N ASP A 90 -8.03 15.05 3.91
CA ASP A 90 -6.57 15.18 4.00
C ASP A 90 -5.80 14.14 3.17
N TYR A 91 -6.41 13.01 2.81
CA TYR A 91 -5.73 11.89 2.14
C TYR A 91 -6.51 11.41 0.91
N GLU A 92 -5.81 11.22 -0.19
CA GLU A 92 -6.35 10.69 -1.45
C GLU A 92 -6.26 9.15 -1.50
N VAL A 93 -5.24 8.58 -0.87
CA VAL A 93 -4.98 7.13 -0.88
C VAL A 93 -4.75 6.66 0.56
N ILE A 94 -5.41 5.58 0.93
CA ILE A 94 -5.26 4.97 2.26
C ILE A 94 -4.89 3.50 2.14
N GLY A 95 -4.10 3.02 3.10
CA GLY A 95 -3.80 1.61 3.30
C GLY A 95 -4.53 1.05 4.51
N ILE A 96 -5.08 -0.15 4.35
CA ILE A 96 -5.72 -0.94 5.41
C ILE A 96 -4.96 -2.26 5.52
N GLU A 97 -3.82 -2.23 6.19
CA GLU A 97 -2.92 -3.37 6.28
C GLU A 97 -3.44 -4.41 7.28
N SER A 98 -3.32 -5.71 6.98
CA SER A 98 -3.84 -6.76 7.86
C SER A 98 -3.17 -6.78 9.23
N TRP A 99 -1.85 -6.53 9.28
CA TRP A 99 -1.01 -6.54 10.48
C TRP A 99 -1.13 -5.28 11.35
N ASP A 100 -1.78 -4.23 10.87
CA ASP A 100 -1.94 -2.99 11.62
C ASP A 100 -2.94 -3.18 12.78
N LYS A 101 -2.56 -2.72 13.98
CA LYS A 101 -3.43 -2.71 15.15
C LYS A 101 -4.23 -1.41 15.23
N THR A 102 -5.55 -1.53 15.30
CA THR A 102 -6.46 -0.40 15.48
C THR A 102 -6.34 0.18 16.89
N SER A 103 -6.22 1.50 17.01
CA SER A 103 -6.32 2.22 18.28
C SER A 103 -7.76 2.18 18.76
N TYR A 104 -8.05 1.39 19.79
CA TYR A 104 -9.41 1.25 20.34
C TYR A 104 -10.03 2.60 20.73
N PHE A 105 -9.27 3.42 21.48
CA PHE A 105 -9.75 4.70 21.99
C PHE A 105 -10.05 5.70 20.87
N LEU A 106 -9.08 5.96 19.99
CA LEU A 106 -9.26 6.93 18.91
C LEU A 106 -10.30 6.47 17.91
N ASN A 107 -10.34 5.16 17.59
CA ASN A 107 -11.36 4.60 16.71
C ASN A 107 -12.76 4.85 17.27
N LYS A 108 -13.01 4.53 18.54
CA LYS A 108 -14.32 4.75 19.18
C LYS A 108 -14.71 6.23 19.21
N LEU A 109 -13.76 7.14 19.46
CA LEU A 109 -14.02 8.58 19.42
C LEU A 109 -14.47 9.05 18.04
N ILE A 110 -13.75 8.66 16.99
CA ILE A 110 -14.09 9.11 15.63
C ILE A 110 -15.37 8.49 15.09
N GLN A 111 -15.92 7.44 15.71
CA GLN A 111 -17.24 6.92 15.37
C GLN A 111 -18.36 7.91 15.72
N ILE A 112 -18.12 8.80 16.70
CA ILE A 112 -19.06 9.84 17.09
C ILE A 112 -18.90 11.06 16.17
N LYS A 113 -19.98 11.45 15.48
CA LYS A 113 -20.00 12.50 14.43
C LYS A 113 -19.33 13.81 14.84
N ILE A 114 -19.53 14.28 16.07
CA ILE A 114 -18.99 15.57 16.52
C ILE A 114 -17.46 15.62 16.51
N PHE A 115 -16.78 14.50 16.76
CA PHE A 115 -15.33 14.45 16.70
C PHE A 115 -14.81 14.49 15.25
N ARG A 116 -15.67 14.18 14.27
CA ARG A 116 -15.31 14.27 12.85
C ARG A 116 -15.33 15.70 12.28
N TYR A 117 -15.72 16.72 13.05
CA TYR A 117 -15.45 18.11 12.67
C TYR A 117 -13.95 18.36 12.54
N ILE A 118 -13.14 17.78 13.43
CA ILE A 118 -11.68 17.83 13.39
C ILE A 118 -11.17 16.97 12.23
N ARG A 119 -10.14 17.48 11.54
CA ARG A 119 -9.52 16.84 10.37
C ARG A 119 -8.69 15.59 10.73
N PRO A 120 -8.71 14.53 9.89
CA PRO A 120 -7.98 13.28 10.13
C PRO A 120 -6.49 13.46 10.47
N LYS A 121 -5.80 14.40 9.81
CA LYS A 121 -4.36 14.63 10.04
C LYS A 121 -4.00 14.93 11.49
N TYR A 122 -4.90 15.55 12.26
CA TYR A 122 -4.67 15.87 13.66
C TYR A 122 -4.77 14.64 14.56
N TYR A 123 -5.74 13.76 14.31
CA TYR A 123 -5.83 12.47 14.98
C TYR A 123 -4.62 11.59 14.67
N LYS A 124 -4.12 11.63 13.43
CA LYS A 124 -2.89 10.93 13.05
C LYS A 124 -1.66 11.48 13.74
N PHE A 125 -1.55 12.80 13.88
CA PHE A 125 -0.49 13.42 14.67
C PHE A 125 -0.54 12.96 16.13
N LEU A 126 -1.73 12.97 16.74
CA LEU A 126 -1.92 12.47 18.11
C LEU A 126 -1.52 11.00 18.24
N LEU A 127 -1.99 10.14 17.34
CA LEU A 127 -1.63 8.72 17.30
C LEU A 127 -0.09 8.54 17.24
N LYS A 128 0.60 9.32 16.39
CA LYS A 128 2.06 9.28 16.28
C LYS A 128 2.76 9.70 17.57
N CYS A 129 2.21 10.67 18.30
CA CYS A 129 2.74 11.08 19.60
C CYS A 129 2.54 9.98 20.67
N LEU A 130 1.36 9.35 20.71
CA LEU A 130 1.07 8.26 21.64
C LEU A 130 1.96 7.04 21.39
N ASP A 131 2.14 6.65 20.13
CA ASP A 131 3.03 5.55 19.74
C ASP A 131 4.46 5.79 20.25
N LYS A 132 4.99 7.02 20.07
CA LYS A 132 6.33 7.38 20.57
C LYS A 132 6.47 7.30 22.09
N ILE A 133 5.43 7.65 22.85
CA ILE A 133 5.44 7.58 24.31
C ILE A 133 5.40 6.12 24.76
N SER A 134 4.55 5.29 24.14
CA SER A 134 4.44 3.86 24.49
C SER A 134 5.74 3.07 24.26
N ILE A 135 6.54 3.47 23.25
CA ILE A 135 7.86 2.89 22.98
C ILE A 135 8.85 3.25 24.09
N LYS A 136 8.82 4.50 24.59
CA LYS A 136 9.75 4.95 25.66
C LYS A 136 9.52 4.31 27.03
N ILE A 137 8.33 3.79 27.30
CA ILE A 137 7.98 3.17 28.59
C ILE A 137 8.37 1.67 28.62
N ARG A 138 8.71 1.08 27.46
CA ARG A 138 9.06 -0.34 27.33
C ARG A 138 10.57 -0.63 27.35
N PHE A 139 11.39 0.36 27.71
CA PHE A 139 12.85 0.23 27.87
C PHE A 139 13.26 0.56 29.29
#